data_AF-A0A975CVP2-F1
#
_entry.id   AF-A0A975CVP2-F1
#
_cell.length_a   1.000
_cell.length_b   1.000
_cell.length_c   1.000
_cell.angle_alpha   90.00
_cell.angle_beta   90.00
_cell.angle_gamma   90.00
#
_symmetry.space_group_name_H-M   'P 1'
#
loop_
_entity.id
_entity.type
_entity.pdbx_description
1 polymer ?
#
loop_
_entity_poly.entity_id
_entity_poly.type
_entity_poly.pdbx_seq_one_letter_code
_entity_poly.pdbx_strand_id
1 'polypeptide(L)'
;MGAKEKILQKIHDLITTKFKSSEEAFYFYDEDKDGNLSRDEIKMLLKAAEISGLLRGVVASELIKGYDKSGDEAINLEEFKVAIAELERDL
;
A
#
# COMPACT_ATOMS: atom_id res chain seq x y z
N MET A 1 0.54 5.98 19.39
CA MET A 1 0.42 5.84 17.93
C MET A 1 1.67 6.38 17.26
N GLY A 2 2.51 5.47 16.76
CA GLY A 2 3.75 5.80 16.05
C GLY A 2 3.48 6.48 14.70
N ALA A 3 4.53 7.03 14.08
CA ALA A 3 4.42 7.58 12.72
C ALA A 3 3.97 6.51 11.70
N LYS A 4 4.42 5.26 11.90
CA LYS A 4 4.03 4.09 11.10
C LYS A 4 2.52 3.84 11.16
N GLU A 5 1.92 3.70 12.35
CA GLU A 5 0.46 3.50 12.48
C GLU A 5 -0.35 4.58 11.77
N LYS A 6 0.03 5.87 11.88
CA LYS A 6 -0.70 6.96 11.20
C LYS A 6 -0.67 6.84 9.68
N ILE A 7 0.44 6.38 9.13
CA ILE A 7 0.60 6.17 7.67
C ILE A 7 -0.29 5.02 7.23
N LEU A 8 -0.25 3.91 7.98
CA LEU A 8 -1.04 2.72 7.70
C LEU A 8 -2.54 3.01 7.80
N GLN A 9 -2.94 3.78 8.81
CA GLN A 9 -4.31 4.25 8.98
C GLN A 9 -4.79 5.07 7.77
N LYS A 10 -3.96 6.00 7.26
CA LYS A 10 -4.30 6.80 6.07
C LYS A 10 -4.45 5.95 4.81
N ILE A 11 -3.62 4.92 4.66
CA ILE A 11 -3.72 3.98 3.53
C ILE A 11 -5.03 3.19 3.62
N HIS A 12 -5.31 2.63 4.80
CA HIS A 12 -6.56 1.91 5.06
C HIS A 12 -7.77 2.80 4.77
N ASP A 13 -7.81 4.00 5.34
CA ASP A 13 -8.92 4.95 5.18
C ASP A 13 -9.10 5.36 3.71
N LEU A 14 -8.01 5.59 2.99
CA LEU A 14 -8.05 5.82 1.55
C LEU A 14 -8.69 4.63 0.83
N ILE A 15 -8.24 3.40 1.11
CA ILE A 15 -8.73 2.20 0.42
C ILE A 15 -10.20 1.98 0.71
N THR A 16 -10.63 2.06 1.97
CA THR A 16 -12.03 1.84 2.37
C THR A 16 -12.95 2.99 1.95
N THR A 17 -12.43 4.21 1.82
CA THR A 17 -13.22 5.39 1.44
C THR A 17 -13.34 5.55 -0.08
N LYS A 18 -12.25 5.30 -0.84
CA LYS A 18 -12.25 5.44 -2.30
C LYS A 18 -12.68 4.19 -3.05
N PHE A 19 -12.45 3.01 -2.50
CA PHE A 19 -12.66 1.73 -3.17
C PHE A 19 -13.56 0.84 -2.33
N LYS A 20 -14.27 -0.11 -2.96
CA LYS A 20 -15.11 -1.05 -2.20
C LYS A 20 -14.31 -2.23 -1.67
N SER A 21 -13.14 -2.49 -2.24
CA SER A 21 -12.30 -3.62 -1.88
C SER A 21 -10.83 -3.32 -2.16
N SER A 22 -9.93 -3.97 -1.43
CA SER A 22 -8.48 -3.89 -1.67
C SER A 22 -8.10 -4.29 -3.08
N GLU A 23 -8.85 -5.21 -3.71
CA GLU A 23 -8.68 -5.60 -5.11
C GLU A 23 -8.91 -4.44 -6.08
N GLU A 24 -9.98 -3.67 -5.88
CA GLU A 24 -10.26 -2.51 -6.74
C GLU A 24 -9.19 -1.43 -6.58
N ALA A 25 -8.72 -1.20 -5.35
CA ALA A 25 -7.62 -0.29 -5.10
C ALA A 25 -6.34 -0.77 -5.81
N PHE A 26 -6.02 -2.06 -5.69
CA PHE A 26 -4.86 -2.67 -6.34
C PHE A 26 -4.88 -2.43 -7.85
N TYR A 27 -5.94 -2.86 -8.54
CA TYR A 27 -6.06 -2.71 -9.99
C TYR A 27 -6.14 -1.25 -10.45
N PHE A 28 -6.50 -0.32 -9.56
CA PHE A 28 -6.50 1.10 -9.88
C PHE A 28 -5.09 1.70 -9.84
N TYR A 29 -4.22 1.22 -8.95
CA TYR A 29 -2.85 1.70 -8.81
C TYR A 29 -1.85 0.92 -9.66
N ASP A 30 -2.18 -0.32 -10.02
CA ASP A 30 -1.50 -1.15 -11.02
C ASP A 30 -1.73 -0.54 -12.42
N GLU A 31 -0.93 0.46 -12.75
CA GLU A 31 -1.03 1.26 -13.97
C GLU A 31 -0.58 0.45 -15.19
N ASP A 32 0.48 -0.35 -15.03
CA ASP A 32 1.03 -1.17 -16.10
C ASP A 32 0.38 -2.55 -16.23
N LYS A 33 -0.42 -2.97 -15.24
CA LYS A 33 -1.22 -4.21 -15.25
C LYS A 33 -0.39 -5.46 -15.32
N ASP A 34 0.81 -5.45 -14.75
CA ASP A 34 1.61 -6.66 -14.59
C ASP A 34 1.11 -7.54 -13.44
N GLY A 35 0.22 -7.02 -12.60
CA GLY A 35 -0.35 -7.72 -11.45
C GLY A 35 0.47 -7.54 -10.17
N ASN A 36 1.43 -6.60 -10.17
CA ASN A 36 2.30 -6.28 -9.06
C ASN A 36 2.35 -4.75 -8.85
N LEU A 37 2.25 -4.29 -7.61
CA LEU A 37 2.45 -2.89 -7.28
C LEU A 37 3.95 -2.62 -7.09
N SER A 38 4.53 -2.04 -8.13
CA SER A 38 5.90 -1.56 -8.11
C SER A 38 6.09 -0.42 -7.12
N ARG A 39 7.35 -0.16 -6.74
CA ARG A 39 7.69 0.91 -5.81
C ARG A 39 7.12 2.28 -6.20
N ASP A 40 7.07 2.59 -7.49
CA ASP A 40 6.56 3.87 -7.98
C ASP A 40 5.03 3.97 -7.92
N GLU A 41 4.31 2.86 -8.15
CA GLU A 41 2.86 2.78 -8.00
C GLU A 41 2.45 2.87 -6.52
N ILE A 42 3.19 2.22 -5.63
CA ILE A 42 3.01 2.36 -4.18
C ILE A 42 3.22 3.83 -3.77
N LYS A 43 4.21 4.54 -4.33
CA LYS A 43 4.35 5.99 -4.05
C LYS A 43 3.13 6.77 -4.52
N MET A 44 2.45 6.38 -5.60
CA MET A 44 1.22 7.03 -6.06
C MET A 44 0.07 6.77 -5.08
N LEU A 45 -0.07 5.55 -4.58
CA LEU A 45 -1.01 5.20 -3.51
C LEU A 45 -0.75 6.05 -2.27
N LEU A 46 0.51 6.15 -1.82
CA LEU A 46 0.89 6.94 -0.65
C LEU A 46 0.63 8.44 -0.87
N LYS A 47 0.79 8.93 -2.10
CA LYS A 47 0.45 10.31 -2.46
C LYS A 47 -1.06 10.55 -2.34
N ALA A 48 -1.88 9.60 -2.78
CA ALA A 48 -3.33 9.68 -2.62
C ALA A 48 -3.77 9.61 -1.15
N ALA A 49 -3.02 8.88 -0.30
CA ALA A 49 -3.21 8.84 1.16
C ALA A 49 -2.69 10.11 1.88
N GLU A 50 -2.32 11.15 1.12
CA GLU A 50 -1.77 12.41 1.61
C GLU A 50 -0.49 12.23 2.45
N ILE A 51 0.32 11.22 2.14
CA ILE A 51 1.64 11.04 2.75
C ILE A 51 2.62 12.02 2.13
N SER A 52 3.37 12.71 2.99
CA SER A 52 4.36 13.71 2.60
C SER A 52 5.41 13.11 1.65
N GLY A 53 5.74 13.84 0.59
CA GLY A 53 6.67 13.38 -0.45
C GLY A 53 8.05 12.98 0.06
N LEU A 54 8.51 13.62 1.15
CA LEU A 54 9.76 13.27 1.82
C LEU A 54 9.76 11.83 2.36
N LEU A 55 8.61 11.37 2.87
CA LEU A 55 8.47 10.07 3.51
C LEU A 55 8.03 8.98 2.54
N ARG A 56 7.35 9.33 1.43
CA ARG A 56 6.82 8.34 0.47
C ARG A 56 7.86 7.33 0.00
N GLY A 57 9.08 7.76 -0.28
CA GLY A 57 10.14 6.86 -0.74
C GLY A 57 10.59 5.85 0.31
N VAL A 58 10.65 6.27 1.58
CA VAL A 58 11.02 5.41 2.72
C VAL A 58 9.87 4.46 3.04
N VAL A 59 8.66 5.00 3.14
CA VAL A 59 7.45 4.23 3.43
C VAL A 59 7.17 3.18 2.37
N ALA A 60 7.28 3.52 1.09
CA ALA A 60 7.10 2.55 0.01
C ALA A 60 8.09 1.38 0.16
N SER A 61 9.36 1.68 0.43
CA SER A 61 10.37 0.64 0.66
C SER A 61 10.09 -0.19 1.91
N GLU A 62 9.61 0.40 3.00
CA GLU A 62 9.26 -0.36 4.20
C GLU A 62 8.01 -1.22 4.01
N LEU A 63 7.03 -0.74 3.24
CA LEU A 63 5.83 -1.53 2.89
C LEU A 63 6.21 -2.74 2.04
N ILE A 64 6.97 -2.53 0.96
CA ILE A 64 7.46 -3.63 0.12
C ILE A 64 8.24 -4.61 0.99
N LYS A 65 9.25 -4.14 1.73
CA LYS A 65 10.06 -5.03 2.58
C LYS A 65 9.26 -5.79 3.65
N GLY A 66 8.14 -5.24 4.12
CA GLY A 66 7.28 -5.89 5.11
C GLY A 66 6.38 -6.99 4.51
N TYR A 67 5.87 -6.76 3.30
CA TYR A 67 4.80 -7.56 2.71
C TYR A 67 5.20 -8.34 1.45
N ASP A 68 6.30 -7.97 0.78
CA ASP A 68 6.93 -8.74 -0.30
C ASP A 68 7.48 -10.06 0.27
N LYS A 69 6.70 -11.13 0.11
CA LYS A 69 7.04 -12.51 0.44
C LYS A 69 7.62 -13.24 -0.77
N SER A 70 7.25 -12.81 -1.97
CA SER A 70 7.71 -13.33 -3.25
C SER A 70 9.20 -13.01 -3.49
N GLY A 71 9.68 -11.87 -2.99
CA GLY A 71 11.04 -11.38 -3.15
C GLY A 71 11.27 -10.72 -4.50
N ASP A 72 10.22 -10.17 -5.13
CA ASP A 72 10.30 -9.50 -6.43
C ASP A 72 10.40 -7.97 -6.34
N GLU A 73 10.55 -7.43 -5.13
CA GLU A 73 10.62 -5.99 -4.86
C GLU A 73 9.35 -5.21 -5.25
N ALA A 74 8.24 -5.91 -5.48
CA ALA A 74 6.91 -5.36 -5.62
C ALA A 74 5.93 -6.10 -4.69
N ILE A 75 4.67 -5.65 -4.67
CA ILE A 75 3.62 -6.26 -3.87
C ILE A 75 2.57 -6.81 -4.83
N ASN A 76 2.39 -8.12 -4.88
CA ASN A 76 1.31 -8.72 -5.67
C ASN A 76 -0.05 -8.59 -4.98
N LEU A 77 -1.12 -8.95 -5.68
CA LEU A 77 -2.49 -8.84 -5.17
C LEU A 77 -2.72 -9.58 -3.85
N GLU A 78 -2.11 -10.77 -3.68
CA GLU A 78 -2.27 -11.59 -2.48
C GLU A 78 -1.57 -10.93 -1.29
N GLU A 79 -0.34 -10.46 -1.49
CA GLU A 79 0.45 -9.74 -0.48
C GLU A 79 -0.24 -8.43 -0.09
N PHE A 80 -0.81 -7.71 -1.05
CA PHE A 80 -1.56 -6.49 -0.80
C PHE A 80 -2.80 -6.76 0.05
N LYS A 81 -3.58 -7.80 -0.26
CA LYS A 81 -4.74 -8.22 0.55
C LYS A 81 -4.34 -8.55 1.98
N VAL A 82 -3.27 -9.33 2.14
CA VAL A 82 -2.74 -9.68 3.47
C VAL A 82 -2.31 -8.43 4.21
N ALA A 83 -1.59 -7.51 3.55
CA ALA A 83 -1.19 -6.25 4.15
C ALA A 83 -2.40 -5.49 4.69
N ILE A 84 -3.41 -5.22 3.87
CA ILE A 84 -4.60 -4.48 4.30
C ILE A 84 -5.36 -5.20 5.43
N ALA A 85 -5.48 -6.53 5.36
CA ALA A 85 -6.14 -7.31 6.41
C ALA A 85 -5.36 -7.31 7.74
N GLU A 86 -4.02 -7.31 7.68
CA GLU A 86 -3.19 -7.17 8.88
C GLU A 86 -3.29 -5.75 9.47
N LEU A 87 -3.39 -4.73 8.61
CA LEU A 87 -3.61 -3.35 9.06
C LEU A 87 -4.95 -3.17 9.78
N GLU A 88 -6.01 -3.81 9.31
CA GLU A 88 -7.33 -3.76 9.95
C GLU A 88 -7.33 -4.40 11.35
N ARG A 89 -6.43 -5.38 11.61
CA ARG A 89 -6.33 -6.06 12.91
C ARG A 89 -5.54 -5.30 13.97
N ASP A 90 -4.62 -4.42 13.55
CA ASP A 90 -3.70 -3.69 14.44
C ASP A 90 -4.18 -2.25 14.73
N LEU A 91 -5.26 -1.79 14.08
CA LEU A 91 -5.93 -0.50 14.28
C LEU A 91 -7.01 -0.56 15.38
#